data_AF-C5BA55-F1
#
_entry.id   AF-C5BA55-F1
#
_cell.length_a   1.000
_cell.length_b   1.000
_cell.length_c   1.000
_cell.angle_alpha   90.00
_cell.angle_beta   90.00
_cell.angle_gamma   90.00
#
_symmetry.space_group_name_H-M   'P 1'
#
loop_
_entity.id
_entity.type
_entity.pdbx_description
1 polymer ?
#
loop_
_entity_poly.entity_id
_entity_poly.type
_entity_poly.pdbx_seq_one_letter_code
_entity_poly.pdbx_strand_id
1 'polypeptide(L)' 'MKTIYIPKENPDGYIEYPPPEHVACYYVVTVPDNFTLSGKVFNTELHQFISASDNDVLD' A
#
# COMPACT_ATOMS: atom_id res chain seq x y z
N MET A 1 -8.38 -12.85 2.20
CA MET A 1 -7.53 -11.86 1.50
C MET A 1 -8.27 -10.53 1.61
N LYS A 2 -7.58 -9.44 1.91
CA LYS A 2 -8.16 -8.09 1.95
C LYS A 2 -7.51 -7.18 0.91
N THR A 3 -8.23 -6.14 0.52
CA THR A 3 -7.77 -5.16 -0.47
C THR A 3 -7.43 -3.85 0.24
N ILE A 4 -6.28 -3.28 -0.08
CA ILE A 4 -5.84 -1.98 0.39
C ILE A 4 -5.79 -1.03 -0.80
N TYR A 5 -6.37 0.16 -0.63
CA TYR A 5 -6.35 1.24 -1.62
C TYR A 5 -5.38 2.31 -1.19
N ILE A 6 -4.41 2.64 -2.04
CA ILE A 6 -3.35 3.60 -1.74
C ILE A 6 -3.49 4.78 -2.70
N PRO A 7 -3.80 5.99 -2.23
CA PRO A 7 -3.96 7.15 -3.09
C PRO A 7 -2.66 7.41 -3.87
N LYS A 8 -2.76 7.55 -5.19
CA LYS A 8 -1.60 7.89 -6.04
C LYS A 8 -1.01 9.27 -5.70
N GLU A 9 -1.86 10.19 -5.27
CA GLU A 9 -1.48 11.55 -4.89
C GLU A 9 -0.80 11.64 -3.51
N ASN A 10 -1.05 10.66 -2.63
CA ASN A 10 -0.47 10.60 -1.30
C ASN A 10 -0.26 9.14 -0.86
N PRO A 11 0.86 8.52 -1.25
CA PRO A 11 1.11 7.10 -1.01
C PRO A 11 1.38 6.75 0.47
N ASP A 12 1.54 7.74 1.34
CA ASP A 12 1.60 7.56 2.80
C ASP A 12 0.22 7.28 3.43
N GLY A 13 -0.85 7.59 2.71
CA GLY A 13 -2.21 7.25 3.12
C GLY A 13 -2.64 5.88 2.58
N TYR A 14 -3.53 5.20 3.30
CA TYR A 14 -4.25 4.04 2.75
C TYR A 14 -5.67 3.98 3.27
N ILE A 15 -6.53 3.36 2.47
CA ILE A 15 -7.94 3.09 2.79
C ILE A 15 -8.13 1.59 2.73
N GLU A 16 -8.56 0.98 3.83
CA GLU A 16 -8.89 -0.44 3.89
C GLU A 16 -10.38 -0.68 3.59
N TYR A 17 -11.24 0.19 4.12
CA TYR A 17 -12.68 0.19 3.86
C TYR A 17 -13.28 1.56 4.27
N PRO A 18 -14.35 2.04 3.60
CA PRO A 18 -14.98 1.50 2.39
C PRO A 18 -14.09 1.63 1.15
N PRO A 19 -14.36 0.85 0.09
CA PRO A 19 -13.67 1.03 -1.20
C PRO A 19 -13.98 2.43 -1.76
N PRO A 20 -12.97 3.13 -2.31
CA PRO A 20 -13.18 4.46 -2.89
C PRO A 20 -14.04 4.38 -4.15
N GLU A 21 -14.86 5.41 -4.38
CA GLU A 21 -15.73 5.51 -5.57
C GLU A 21 -14.93 5.53 -6.89
N HIS A 22 -13.71 6.08 -6.87
CA HIS A 22 -12.84 6.22 -8.02
C HIS A 22 -11.54 5.43 -7.87
N VAL A 23 -11.58 4.12 -8.07
CA VAL A 23 -10.42 3.22 -7.97
C VAL A 23 -9.25 3.59 -8.91
N ALA A 24 -9.48 4.35 -9.98
CA ALA A 24 -8.44 4.78 -10.92
C ALA A 24 -7.36 5.67 -10.27
N CYS A 25 -7.73 6.39 -9.20
CA CYS A 25 -6.82 7.27 -8.45
C CYS A 25 -5.99 6.53 -7.39
N TYR A 26 -6.12 5.19 -7.31
CA TYR A 26 -5.49 4.38 -6.27
C TYR A 26 -4.63 3.27 -6.88
N TYR A 27 -3.60 2.87 -6.14
CA TYR A 27 -3.02 1.54 -6.28
C TYR A 27 -3.89 0.56 -5.49
N VAL A 28 -4.28 -0.53 -6.14
CA VAL A 28 -5.13 -1.58 -5.54
C VAL A 28 -4.25 -2.78 -5.23
N VAL A 29 -4.05 -3.05 -3.94
CA VAL A 29 -3.12 -4.08 -3.48
C VAL A 29 -3.90 -5.14 -2.72
N THR A 30 -3.71 -6.41 -3.10
CA THR A 30 -4.33 -7.54 -2.38
C THR A 30 -3.33 -8.12 -1.41
N VAL A 31 -3.71 -8.19 -0.13
CA VAL A 31 -2.86 -8.70 0.94
C VAL A 31 -3.57 -9.81 1.74
N PRO A 32 -2.82 -10.67 2.47
CA PRO A 32 -3.41 -11.61 3.42
C PRO A 32 -4.27 -10.91 4.49
N ASP A 33 -5.27 -11.59 5.05
CA ASP A 33 -6.13 -11.00 6.10
C ASP A 33 -5.36 -10.63 7.37
N ASN A 34 -4.29 -11.37 7.68
CA ASN A 34 -3.39 -11.11 8.81
C ASN A 34 -2.31 -10.06 8.51
N PHE A 35 -2.34 -9.43 7.34
CA PHE A 35 -1.36 -8.43 6.96
C PHE A 35 -1.48 -7.17 7.83
N THR A 36 -0.35 -6.77 8.42
CA THR A 36 -0.20 -5.51 9.14
C THR A 36 0.74 -4.57 8.38
N LEU A 37 0.42 -3.28 8.44
CA LEU A 37 1.22 -2.19 7.86
C LEU A 37 2.33 -1.69 8.78
N SER A 38 2.41 -2.21 10.00
CA SER A 38 3.42 -1.80 10.96
C SER A 38 4.83 -2.09 10.41
N GLY A 39 5.63 -1.02 10.25
CA GLY A 39 6.99 -1.11 9.73
C GLY A 39 7.10 -1.39 8.23
N LYS A 40 6.01 -1.24 7.47
CA LYS A 40 6.00 -1.40 6.01
C LYS A 40 5.63 -0.10 5.31
N VAL A 41 6.25 0.13 4.16
CA VAL A 41 5.96 1.25 3.26
C VAL A 41 5.52 0.70 1.92
N PHE A 42 4.63 1.42 1.23
CA PHE A 42 4.24 1.03 -0.11
C PHE A 42 5.27 1.52 -1.13
N ASN A 43 5.89 0.60 -1.86
CA ASN A 43 6.76 0.93 -2.97
C ASN A 43 5.90 1.08 -4.24
N THR A 44 5.84 2.30 -4.78
CA THR A 44 5.05 2.65 -5.97
C THR A 44 5.63 2.10 -7.26
N GLU A 45 6.94 1.83 -7.33
CA GLU A 45 7.59 1.25 -8.51
C GLU A 45 7.33 -0.25 -8.62
N LEU A 46 7.38 -0.94 -7.48
CA LEU A 46 7.17 -2.39 -7.37
C LEU A 46 5.69 -2.76 -7.14
N HIS A 47 4.83 -1.76 -6.89
CA HIS A 47 3.42 -1.92 -6.51
C HIS A 47 3.20 -2.90 -5.34
N GLN A 48 4.07 -2.88 -4.34
CA GLN A 48 4.02 -3.79 -3.20
C GLN A 48 4.45 -3.14 -1.89
N PHE A 49 4.05 -3.72 -0.76
CA PHE A 49 4.53 -3.31 0.55
C PHE A 49 5.88 -3.96 0.85
N ILE A 50 6.88 -3.12 1.13
CA ILE A 50 8.23 -3.54 1.56
C ILE A 50 8.44 -3.13 3.02
N SER A 51 9.34 -3.79 3.73
CA SER A 51 9.72 -3.34 5.09
C SER A 51 10.47 -2.02 4.98
N ALA A 52 10.28 -1.11 5.94
CA ALA A 52 11.04 0.15 5.98
C ALA A 52 12.57 -0.10 6.01
N SER A 53 13.00 -1.22 6.60
CA SER A 53 14.41 -1.66 6.62
C SER A 53 14.95 -2.12 5.26
N ASP A 54 14.09 -2.56 4.33
CA ASP A 54 14.49 -2.91 2.96
C ASP A 54 14.66 -1.66 2.07
N ASN A 55 14.13 -0.50 2.50
CA ASN A 55 14.23 0.75 1.77
C ASN A 55 15.60 1.44 1.93
N ASP A 56 16.29 1.19 3.05
CA ASP A 56 17.61 1.75 3.40
C ASP A 56 18.76 1.18 2.54
N VAL A 57 18.52 0.10 1.79
CA VAL A 57 19.53 -0.59 0.98
C VAL A 57 19.55 -0.11 -0.48
N LEU A 58 18.66 0.82 -0.85
CA LEU A 58 18.50 1.33 -2.22
C LEU A 58 18.95 2.79 -2.42
N ASP A 59 19.55 3.43 -1.40
CA ASP A 59 20.18 4.76 -1.51
C ASP A 59 21.68 4.68 -1.84
#